data_AF-A0A813J2C1-F1
#
_entry.id   AF-A0A813J2C1-F1
#
_cell.length_a   1.000
_cell.length_b   1.000
_cell.length_c   1.000
_cell.angle_alpha   90.00
_cell.angle_beta   90.00
_cell.angle_gamma   90.00
#
_symmetry.space_group_name_H-M   'P 1'
#
loop_
_entity.id
_entity.type
_entity.pdbx_description
1 polymer ?
#
loop_
_entity_poly.entity_id
_entity_poly.type
_entity_poly.pdbx_seq_one_letter_code
_entity_poly.pdbx_strand_id
1 'polypeptide(L)'
;YTFADVVYVTDEEGRKEITSWPAPGCGIDVEKVLITPEMRANHKEALGSIAKKANWTSHTVVVVDQSGSMRKTDVADGVMRADAVWAALALDFVGQQLRVGEAKAATDVFSLIGMRGHGEVLLHQRPVDWILYNDLIDLLRVSTPSGPGNYVPALDKAENLLMSNQCGSCALLLMFLSDGRPGDNVAGGSALTHWQAACCVKALASRFRRRLTVGAIAFGPPGEEFGTLQAIAEVSKEHGSDGHFIAAPLCAHALSKAFTSLSSTLSNTRTELTDVNGSRQRTVRDVPREPSGALDDEMLTESWFLYVRPITITRWGPQGWESEPLERKRVAMKKQVFGVGAERLVRKFRLVSEHGAFVGPKLVAK
;
A
#
# COMPACT_ATOMS: atom_id res chain seq x y z
N TYR A 1 14.05 20.04 29.93
CA TYR A 1 13.05 19.69 30.97
C TYR A 1 11.66 19.88 30.38
N THR A 2 10.61 19.27 30.96
CA THR A 2 9.21 19.46 30.49
C THR A 2 8.49 20.43 31.42
N PHE A 3 7.85 21.45 30.88
CA PHE A 3 7.04 22.41 31.63
C PHE A 3 5.80 22.80 30.83
N ALA A 4 4.62 22.77 31.45
CA ALA A 4 3.33 23.09 30.82
C ALA A 4 3.12 22.35 29.48
N ASP A 5 3.37 21.04 29.47
CA ASP A 5 3.25 20.18 28.28
C ASP A 5 4.11 20.63 27.09
N VAL A 6 5.22 21.33 27.36
CA VAL A 6 6.24 21.64 26.36
C VAL A 6 7.58 21.08 26.84
N VAL A 7 8.24 20.34 25.96
CA VAL A 7 9.59 19.80 26.16
C VAL A 7 10.59 20.85 25.70
N TYR A 8 11.42 21.32 26.64
CA TYR A 8 12.50 22.28 26.38
C TYR A 8 13.86 21.57 26.36
N VAL A 9 14.66 21.88 25.35
CA VAL A 9 16.09 21.57 25.26
C VAL A 9 16.86 22.87 25.47
N THR A 10 17.74 22.88 26.47
CA THR A 10 18.57 24.04 26.81
C THR A 10 20.05 23.73 26.62
N ASP A 11 20.88 24.76 26.72
CA ASP A 11 22.32 24.58 26.95
C ASP A 11 22.61 23.85 28.27
N GLU A 12 23.86 23.43 28.46
CA GLU A 12 24.30 22.67 29.65
C GLU A 12 24.02 23.41 30.97
N GLU A 13 23.97 24.74 30.92
CA GLU A 13 23.72 25.61 32.08
C GLU A 13 22.22 25.84 32.34
N GLY A 14 21.34 25.40 31.45
CA GLY A 14 19.90 25.60 31.56
C GLY A 14 19.43 27.04 31.38
N ARG A 15 20.27 27.92 30.84
CA ARG A 15 20.03 29.37 30.75
C ARG A 15 19.51 29.79 29.39
N LYS A 16 19.83 29.05 28.34
CA LYS A 16 19.40 29.33 26.98
C LYS A 16 18.63 28.16 26.41
N GLU A 17 17.41 28.43 25.96
CA GLU A 17 16.66 27.50 25.14
C GLU A 17 17.37 27.32 23.79
N ILE A 18 17.66 26.06 23.45
CA ILE A 18 18.15 25.66 22.13
C ILE A 18 16.94 25.40 21.21
N THR A 19 15.95 24.67 21.72
CA THR A 19 14.71 24.35 21.00
C THR A 19 13.65 23.84 21.98
N SER A 20 12.38 23.93 21.58
CA SER A 20 11.26 23.33 22.31
C SER A 20 10.23 22.74 21.36
N TRP A 21 9.42 21.82 21.87
CA TRP A 21 8.27 21.27 21.16
C TRP A 21 7.20 20.81 22.15
N PRO A 22 5.91 20.80 21.78
CA PRO A 22 4.85 20.29 22.65
C PRO A 22 5.04 18.81 23.00
N ALA A 23 4.57 18.42 24.17
CA ALA A 23 4.43 17.02 24.56
C ALA A 23 3.38 16.33 23.66
N PRO A 24 3.49 15.02 23.43
CA PRO A 24 2.55 14.29 22.58
C PRO A 24 1.09 14.46 23.03
N GLY A 25 0.19 14.76 22.08
CA GLY A 25 -1.23 14.98 22.35
C GLY A 25 -1.56 16.34 22.97
N CYS A 26 -0.58 17.24 23.11
CA CYS A 26 -0.82 18.59 23.61
C CYS A 26 -1.81 19.33 22.71
N GLY A 27 -2.88 19.86 23.30
CA GLY A 27 -3.94 20.58 22.57
C GLY A 27 -4.97 19.69 21.87
N ILE A 28 -4.85 18.36 21.95
CA ILE A 28 -5.85 17.42 21.43
C ILE A 28 -6.52 16.68 22.60
N ASP A 29 -7.76 17.05 22.90
CA ASP A 29 -8.58 16.34 23.87
C ASP A 29 -9.45 15.29 23.18
N VAL A 30 -8.88 14.11 22.94
CA VAL A 30 -9.62 12.95 22.44
C VAL A 30 -9.68 11.87 23.50
N GLU A 31 -10.91 11.60 23.94
CA GLU A 31 -11.21 10.57 24.92
C GLU A 31 -11.17 9.17 24.31
N LYS A 32 -10.73 8.22 25.14
CA LYS A 32 -10.87 6.79 24.84
C LYS A 32 -12.31 6.36 25.04
N VAL A 33 -12.75 5.40 24.23
CA VAL A 33 -14.05 4.76 24.43
C VAL A 33 -13.98 3.81 25.61
N LEU A 34 -14.99 3.85 26.48
CA LEU A 34 -15.14 2.88 27.56
C LEU A 34 -15.39 1.48 26.98
N ILE A 35 -14.45 0.56 27.20
CA ILE A 35 -14.54 -0.80 26.66
C ILE A 35 -15.44 -1.67 27.55
N THR A 36 -16.64 -1.98 27.05
CA THR A 36 -17.61 -2.87 27.72
C THR A 36 -17.17 -4.34 27.66
N PRO A 37 -17.73 -5.22 28.52
CA PRO A 37 -17.46 -6.67 28.45
C PRO A 37 -17.84 -7.28 27.09
N GLU A 38 -18.92 -6.81 26.47
CA GLU A 38 -19.37 -7.25 25.15
C GLU A 38 -18.34 -6.90 24.07
N MET A 39 -17.80 -5.68 24.09
CA MET A 39 -16.76 -5.26 23.14
C MET A 39 -15.50 -6.13 23.26
N ARG A 40 -15.12 -6.55 24.48
CA ARG A 40 -13.99 -7.49 24.68
C ARG A 40 -14.30 -8.88 24.15
N ALA A 41 -15.53 -9.36 24.33
CA ALA A 41 -15.95 -10.64 23.80
C ALA A 41 -15.89 -10.64 22.26
N ASN A 42 -16.46 -9.60 21.63
CA ASN A 42 -16.44 -9.41 20.18
C ASN A 42 -15.02 -9.30 19.63
N HIS A 43 -14.13 -8.57 20.33
CA HIS A 43 -12.71 -8.50 19.96
C HIS A 43 -12.03 -9.87 19.99
N LYS A 44 -12.30 -10.69 21.03
CA LYS A 44 -11.72 -12.03 21.14
C LYS A 44 -12.21 -12.95 20.02
N GLU A 45 -13.49 -12.84 19.65
CA GLU A 45 -14.04 -13.57 18.50
C GLU A 45 -13.43 -13.09 17.17
N ALA A 46 -13.26 -11.78 16.99
CA ALA A 46 -12.60 -11.21 15.84
C ALA A 46 -11.14 -11.69 15.72
N LEU A 47 -10.38 -11.72 16.82
CA LEU A 47 -9.04 -12.31 16.86
C LEU A 47 -9.03 -13.78 16.39
N GLY A 48 -10.01 -14.58 16.83
CA GLY A 48 -10.17 -15.96 16.38
C GLY A 48 -10.50 -16.07 14.88
N SER A 49 -11.27 -15.13 14.36
CA SER A 49 -11.66 -15.07 12.95
C SER A 49 -10.51 -14.67 12.04
N ILE A 50 -9.74 -13.63 12.42
CA ILE A 50 -8.59 -13.15 11.64
C ILE A 50 -7.38 -14.07 11.75
N ALA A 51 -7.29 -14.94 12.76
CA ALA A 51 -6.27 -15.99 12.80
C ALA A 51 -6.34 -16.89 11.54
N LYS A 52 -7.54 -17.05 10.96
CA LYS A 52 -7.76 -17.72 9.68
C LYS A 52 -7.66 -16.69 8.55
N LYS A 53 -6.50 -16.57 7.93
CA LYS A 53 -6.21 -15.59 6.87
C LYS A 53 -7.18 -15.64 5.67
N ALA A 54 -7.77 -16.80 5.39
CA ALA A 54 -8.78 -16.96 4.35
C ALA A 54 -10.08 -16.20 4.64
N ASN A 55 -10.35 -15.84 5.89
CA ASN A 55 -11.54 -15.10 6.30
C ASN A 55 -11.40 -13.58 6.12
N TRP A 56 -10.21 -13.09 5.76
CA TRP A 56 -9.98 -11.64 5.69
C TRP A 56 -10.77 -11.04 4.53
N THR A 57 -11.54 -9.99 4.82
CA THR A 57 -12.25 -9.22 3.80
C THR A 57 -11.40 -8.09 3.27
N SER A 58 -10.67 -7.42 4.17
CA SER A 58 -9.69 -6.40 3.83
C SER A 58 -8.46 -6.45 4.74
N HIS A 59 -7.34 -5.96 4.24
CA HIS A 59 -6.15 -5.69 5.04
C HIS A 59 -5.62 -4.30 4.72
N THR A 60 -5.72 -3.41 5.70
CA THR A 60 -5.18 -2.06 5.64
C THR A 60 -3.83 -2.03 6.35
N VAL A 61 -2.79 -1.60 5.64
CA VAL A 61 -1.46 -1.32 6.18
C VAL A 61 -1.22 0.18 6.08
N VAL A 62 -1.07 0.83 7.22
CA VAL A 62 -0.78 2.27 7.31
C VAL A 62 0.67 2.48 7.68
N VAL A 63 1.37 3.31 6.92
CA VAL A 63 2.71 3.79 7.22
C VAL A 63 2.61 5.25 7.62
N VAL A 64 2.92 5.54 8.89
CA VAL A 64 2.86 6.89 9.46
C VAL A 64 4.27 7.44 9.60
N ASP A 65 4.51 8.61 9.03
CA ASP A 65 5.74 9.37 9.22
C ASP A 65 5.90 9.78 10.69
N GLN A 66 7.02 9.41 11.27
CA GLN A 66 7.41 9.74 12.64
C GLN A 66 8.79 10.39 12.66
N SER A 67 9.16 11.09 11.58
CA SER A 67 10.38 11.89 11.50
C SER A 67 10.29 13.18 12.32
N GLY A 68 11.43 13.83 12.56
CA GLY A 68 11.50 15.06 13.34
C GLY A 68 10.68 16.23 12.76
N SER A 69 10.48 16.29 11.43
CA SER A 69 9.67 17.34 10.79
C SER A 69 8.18 17.25 11.13
N MET A 70 7.72 16.07 11.53
CA MET A 70 6.34 15.84 11.99
C MET A 70 6.05 16.45 13.38
N ARG A 71 7.05 17.02 14.07
CA ARG A 71 6.86 17.81 15.31
C ARG A 71 6.42 19.24 15.07
N LYS A 72 6.44 19.73 13.82
CA LYS A 72 6.01 21.10 13.52
C LYS A 72 4.57 21.32 13.97
N THR A 73 4.34 22.45 14.62
CA THR A 73 3.04 22.89 15.16
C THR A 73 2.33 23.84 14.19
N ASP A 74 2.33 23.48 12.91
CA ASP A 74 1.77 24.29 11.82
C ASP A 74 0.44 23.75 11.29
N VAL A 75 -0.11 22.73 11.93
CA VAL A 75 -1.52 22.34 11.78
C VAL A 75 -2.39 23.39 12.48
N ALA A 76 -3.63 23.52 12.00
CA ALA A 76 -4.65 24.34 12.66
C ALA A 76 -4.61 24.19 14.20
N ASP A 77 -4.78 25.32 14.90
CA ASP A 77 -4.76 25.43 16.36
C ASP A 77 -3.40 25.09 17.03
N GLY A 78 -2.30 25.09 16.28
CA GLY A 78 -0.95 24.92 16.82
C GLY A 78 -0.61 23.47 17.18
N VAL A 79 -1.36 22.52 16.63
CA VAL A 79 -1.20 21.09 16.87
C VAL A 79 0.01 20.54 16.10
N MET A 80 0.72 19.57 16.68
CA MET A 80 1.80 18.88 15.97
C MET A 80 1.26 18.07 14.78
N ARG A 81 2.00 18.05 13.65
CA ARG A 81 1.59 17.27 12.47
C ARG A 81 1.32 15.80 12.78
N ALA A 82 2.21 15.15 13.55
CA ALA A 82 2.04 13.75 13.95
C ALA A 82 0.77 13.53 14.77
N ASP A 83 0.46 14.42 15.70
CA ASP A 83 -0.70 14.32 16.57
C ASP A 83 -2.01 14.44 15.77
N ALA A 84 -2.03 15.36 14.80
CA ALA A 84 -3.15 15.48 13.86
C ALA A 84 -3.36 14.20 13.05
N VAL A 85 -2.28 13.53 12.61
CA VAL A 85 -2.38 12.25 11.89
C VAL A 85 -2.95 11.15 12.79
N TRP A 86 -2.46 11.02 14.02
CA TRP A 86 -2.96 10.00 14.95
C TRP A 86 -4.43 10.23 15.31
N ALA A 87 -4.81 11.47 15.60
CA ALA A 87 -6.19 11.84 15.91
C ALA A 87 -7.12 11.55 14.72
N ALA A 88 -6.70 11.93 13.50
CA ALA A 88 -7.50 11.67 12.30
C ALA A 88 -7.61 10.16 12.01
N LEU A 89 -6.55 9.37 12.18
CA LEU A 89 -6.61 7.90 12.04
C LEU A 89 -7.60 7.28 13.03
N ALA A 90 -7.59 7.72 14.29
CA ALA A 90 -8.52 7.22 15.29
C ALA A 90 -9.96 7.66 15.00
N LEU A 91 -10.20 8.95 14.80
CA LEU A 91 -11.54 9.53 14.70
C LEU A 91 -12.19 9.28 13.34
N ASP A 92 -11.48 9.63 12.26
CA ASP A 92 -12.03 9.68 10.90
C ASP A 92 -11.86 8.36 10.15
N PHE A 93 -10.74 7.65 10.36
CA PHE A 93 -10.55 6.36 9.69
C PHE A 93 -11.24 5.22 10.46
N VAL A 94 -10.81 4.93 11.69
CA VAL A 94 -11.36 3.81 12.47
C VAL A 94 -12.74 4.15 13.05
N GLY A 95 -12.84 5.28 13.76
CA GLY A 95 -14.05 5.68 14.48
C GLY A 95 -15.26 5.86 13.57
N GLN A 96 -15.08 6.50 12.41
CA GLN A 96 -16.15 6.67 11.42
C GLN A 96 -16.60 5.32 10.85
N GLN A 97 -15.68 4.45 10.44
CA GLN A 97 -16.03 3.13 9.89
C GLN A 97 -16.81 2.27 10.90
N LEU A 98 -16.49 2.38 12.21
CA LEU A 98 -17.22 1.69 13.27
C LEU A 98 -18.61 2.27 13.52
N ARG A 99 -18.77 3.60 13.49
CA ARG A 99 -20.07 4.26 13.70
C ARG A 99 -21.03 4.04 12.53
N VAL A 100 -20.52 4.04 11.30
CA VAL A 100 -21.34 3.81 10.09
C VAL A 100 -21.62 2.31 9.90
N GLY A 101 -20.87 1.43 10.56
CA GLY A 101 -21.02 -0.02 10.43
C GLY A 101 -20.43 -0.58 9.13
N GLU A 102 -19.58 0.18 8.46
CA GLU A 102 -18.88 -0.26 7.22
C GLU A 102 -17.76 -1.26 7.51
N ALA A 103 -17.13 -1.12 8.68
CA ALA A 103 -16.13 -2.04 9.18
C ALA A 103 -16.78 -3.36 9.59
N LYS A 104 -16.35 -4.45 8.95
CA LYS A 104 -16.63 -5.81 9.42
C LYS A 104 -15.55 -6.16 10.43
N ALA A 105 -15.74 -5.76 11.69
CA ALA A 105 -14.78 -5.94 12.78
C ALA A 105 -14.19 -7.36 12.88
N ALA A 106 -14.95 -8.39 12.49
CA ALA A 106 -14.52 -9.79 12.52
C ALA A 106 -13.54 -10.19 11.39
N THR A 107 -13.46 -9.42 10.30
CA THR A 107 -12.75 -9.83 9.07
C THR A 107 -11.88 -8.75 8.44
N ASP A 108 -12.07 -7.48 8.80
CA ASP A 108 -11.23 -6.37 8.38
C ASP A 108 -10.01 -6.25 9.31
N VAL A 109 -8.83 -6.27 8.71
CA VAL A 109 -7.55 -6.31 9.42
C VAL A 109 -6.80 -5.00 9.22
N PHE A 110 -6.21 -4.49 10.29
CA PHE A 110 -5.41 -3.29 10.31
C PHE A 110 -3.99 -3.59 10.78
N SER A 111 -3.00 -2.96 10.18
CA SER A 111 -1.62 -2.99 10.64
C SER A 111 -1.01 -1.62 10.46
N LEU A 112 -0.11 -1.25 11.37
CA LEU A 112 0.47 0.07 11.41
C LEU A 112 1.98 0.00 11.55
N ILE A 113 2.65 0.78 10.74
CA ILE A 113 4.10 0.95 10.73
C ILE A 113 4.41 2.41 11.06
N GLY A 114 5.21 2.63 12.10
CA GLY A 114 5.83 3.92 12.36
C GLY A 114 7.12 4.04 11.57
N MET A 115 7.24 5.08 10.75
CA MET A 115 8.45 5.38 9.98
C MET A 115 9.44 6.16 10.86
N ARG A 116 10.05 5.43 11.81
CA ARG A 116 11.12 5.90 12.70
C ARG A 116 12.28 4.91 12.65
N GLY A 117 13.52 5.39 12.53
CA GLY A 117 14.68 4.49 12.44
C GLY A 117 14.52 3.47 11.31
N HIS A 118 14.64 2.17 11.57
CA HIS A 118 14.47 1.12 10.54
C HIS A 118 12.99 0.76 10.23
N GLY A 119 12.06 1.65 10.55
CA GLY A 119 10.62 1.37 10.59
C GLY A 119 10.28 0.47 11.78
N GLU A 120 9.09 0.59 12.34
CA GLU A 120 8.63 -0.26 13.46
C GLU A 120 7.18 -0.66 13.22
N VAL A 121 6.85 -1.94 13.38
CA VAL A 121 5.46 -2.39 13.31
C VAL A 121 4.84 -2.10 14.68
N LEU A 122 4.10 -1.00 14.77
CA LEU A 122 3.47 -0.55 16.01
C LEU A 122 2.21 -1.37 16.32
N LEU A 123 1.46 -1.74 15.29
CA LEU A 123 0.27 -2.59 15.41
C LEU A 123 0.32 -3.69 14.35
N HIS A 124 0.27 -4.95 14.80
CA HIS A 124 0.35 -6.10 13.92
C HIS A 124 -1.01 -6.80 13.82
N GLN A 125 -1.64 -6.76 12.63
CA GLN A 125 -2.84 -7.52 12.27
C GLN A 125 -3.95 -7.47 13.33
N ARG A 126 -4.36 -6.25 13.70
CA ARG A 126 -5.45 -6.01 14.64
C ARG A 126 -6.80 -6.01 13.91
N PRO A 127 -7.89 -6.50 14.53
CA PRO A 127 -9.23 -6.29 14.00
C PRO A 127 -9.58 -4.80 14.06
N VAL A 128 -10.39 -4.32 13.11
CA VAL A 128 -10.91 -2.95 13.12
C VAL A 128 -12.07 -2.85 14.11
N ASP A 129 -11.78 -2.43 15.35
CA ASP A 129 -12.75 -2.27 16.42
C ASP A 129 -12.40 -1.13 17.39
N TRP A 130 -13.21 -0.97 18.44
CA TRP A 130 -13.02 0.09 19.45
C TRP A 130 -11.77 -0.11 20.33
N ILE A 131 -11.19 -1.32 20.36
CA ILE A 131 -9.91 -1.55 21.03
C ILE A 131 -8.79 -1.01 20.15
N LEU A 132 -8.82 -1.26 18.84
CA LEU A 132 -7.91 -0.61 17.89
C LEU A 132 -8.03 0.93 17.97
N TYR A 133 -9.25 1.47 18.07
CA TYR A 133 -9.46 2.91 18.27
C TYR A 133 -8.68 3.41 19.50
N ASN A 134 -8.83 2.74 20.64
CA ASN A 134 -8.12 3.12 21.87
C ASN A 134 -6.60 2.95 21.76
N ASP A 135 -6.12 1.92 21.07
CA ASP A 135 -4.69 1.71 20.80
C ASP A 135 -4.11 2.89 19.98
N LEU A 136 -4.86 3.44 19.01
CA LEU A 136 -4.43 4.64 18.26
C LEU A 136 -4.40 5.90 19.13
N ILE A 137 -5.36 6.06 20.05
CA ILE A 137 -5.34 7.16 21.03
C ILE A 137 -4.17 7.00 22.02
N ASP A 138 -3.77 5.78 22.36
CA ASP A 138 -2.56 5.54 23.12
C ASP A 138 -1.31 5.97 22.35
N LEU A 139 -1.23 5.62 21.06
CA LEU A 139 -0.13 6.06 20.20
C LEU A 139 -0.03 7.59 20.12
N LEU A 140 -1.17 8.29 19.98
CA LEU A 140 -1.20 9.76 20.04
C LEU A 140 -0.52 10.31 21.31
N ARG A 141 -0.73 9.67 22.46
CA ARG A 141 -0.25 10.14 23.77
C ARG A 141 1.21 9.78 24.07
N VAL A 142 1.78 8.80 23.37
CA VAL A 142 3.15 8.32 23.61
C VAL A 142 4.11 8.60 22.46
N SER A 143 3.60 8.89 21.26
CA SER A 143 4.46 8.99 20.08
C SER A 143 5.32 10.24 20.13
N THR A 144 6.62 10.06 19.93
CA THR A 144 7.60 11.14 19.90
C THR A 144 8.36 11.10 18.58
N PRO A 145 7.84 11.77 17.52
CA PRO A 145 8.47 11.77 16.21
C PRO A 145 9.93 12.18 16.33
N SER A 146 10.88 11.50 15.71
CA SER A 146 12.31 11.87 15.81
C SER A 146 13.14 11.22 14.71
N GLY A 147 14.27 11.85 14.40
CA GLY A 147 15.20 11.36 13.38
C GLY A 147 14.68 11.54 11.95
N PRO A 148 15.34 10.90 10.97
CA PRO A 148 14.94 10.95 9.56
C PRO A 148 13.75 10.02 9.25
N GLY A 149 12.97 10.39 8.24
CA GLY A 149 11.90 9.55 7.69
C GLY A 149 12.47 8.51 6.71
N ASN A 150 12.29 7.22 7.01
CA ASN A 150 12.91 6.14 6.26
C ASN A 150 11.87 5.27 5.53
N TYR A 151 11.67 5.54 4.24
CA TYR A 151 10.62 4.94 3.43
C TYR A 151 10.93 3.48 3.07
N VAL A 152 12.16 3.19 2.66
CA VAL A 152 12.53 1.86 2.15
C VAL A 152 12.35 0.77 3.23
N PRO A 153 12.85 0.94 4.47
CA PRO A 153 12.62 -0.04 5.53
C PRO A 153 11.14 -0.18 5.90
N ALA A 154 10.38 0.91 5.88
CA ALA A 154 8.94 0.88 6.14
C ALA A 154 8.18 0.11 5.04
N LEU A 155 8.58 0.30 3.78
CA LEU A 155 8.03 -0.41 2.62
C LEU A 155 8.31 -1.92 2.67
N ASP A 156 9.51 -2.33 3.06
CA ASP A 156 9.85 -3.74 3.25
C ASP A 156 8.96 -4.40 4.33
N LYS A 157 8.73 -3.70 5.45
CA LYS A 157 7.79 -4.16 6.48
C LYS A 157 6.34 -4.21 5.97
N ALA A 158 5.93 -3.21 5.18
CA ALA A 158 4.60 -3.19 4.58
C ALA A 158 4.41 -4.36 3.60
N GLU A 159 5.42 -4.69 2.80
CA GLU A 159 5.42 -5.86 1.93
C GLU A 159 5.22 -7.14 2.75
N ASN A 160 6.02 -7.33 3.80
CA ASN A 160 5.91 -8.50 4.67
C ASN A 160 4.51 -8.65 5.31
N LEU A 161 3.91 -7.53 5.73
CA LEU A 161 2.55 -7.53 6.26
C LEU A 161 1.52 -7.90 5.18
N LEU A 162 1.56 -7.28 4.01
CA LEU A 162 0.62 -7.57 2.92
C LEU A 162 0.77 -9.01 2.40
N MET A 163 2.01 -9.52 2.34
CA MET A 163 2.33 -10.89 1.94
C MET A 163 1.94 -11.93 2.98
N SER A 164 1.60 -11.50 4.20
CA SER A 164 1.16 -12.43 5.24
C SER A 164 -0.09 -13.20 4.81
N ASN A 165 -0.97 -12.61 3.99
CA ASN A 165 -2.16 -13.27 3.44
C ASN A 165 -1.98 -13.69 1.98
N GLN A 166 -1.50 -14.92 1.81
CA GLN A 166 -1.29 -15.55 0.50
C GLN A 166 -2.57 -16.12 -0.12
N CYS A 167 -3.71 -16.12 0.60
CA CYS A 167 -4.96 -16.72 0.13
C CYS A 167 -5.60 -15.97 -1.04
N GLY A 168 -5.10 -14.77 -1.36
CA GLY A 168 -5.43 -14.10 -2.61
C GLY A 168 -6.82 -13.45 -2.65
N SER A 169 -7.56 -13.46 -1.55
CA SER A 169 -9.00 -13.19 -1.53
C SER A 169 -9.39 -11.81 -0.97
N CYS A 170 -8.56 -11.19 -0.13
CA CYS A 170 -8.89 -9.90 0.51
C CYS A 170 -8.50 -8.68 -0.34
N ALA A 171 -9.22 -7.58 -0.13
CA ALA A 171 -8.84 -6.26 -0.62
C ALA A 171 -7.70 -5.69 0.23
N LEU A 172 -6.73 -5.02 -0.38
CA LEU A 172 -5.54 -4.52 0.27
C LEU A 172 -5.48 -2.99 0.14
N LEU A 173 -5.23 -2.30 1.24
CA LEU A 173 -4.98 -0.86 1.24
C LEU A 173 -3.61 -0.59 1.86
N LEU A 174 -2.72 0.03 1.10
CA LEU A 174 -1.45 0.56 1.59
C LEU A 174 -1.56 2.08 1.64
N MET A 175 -1.47 2.66 2.83
CA MET A 175 -1.60 4.10 3.03
C MET A 175 -0.30 4.69 3.57
N PHE A 176 0.25 5.68 2.88
CA PHE A 176 1.39 6.48 3.32
C PHE A 176 0.90 7.83 3.82
N LEU A 177 1.24 8.17 5.06
CA LEU A 177 0.98 9.46 5.67
C LEU A 177 2.32 10.12 5.97
N SER A 178 2.74 11.09 5.16
CA SER A 178 4.04 11.74 5.31
C SER A 178 4.02 13.18 4.83
N ASP A 179 4.93 13.99 5.36
CA ASP A 179 5.19 15.35 4.90
C ASP A 179 6.16 15.44 3.71
N GLY A 180 6.55 14.30 3.12
CA GLY A 180 7.07 14.20 1.75
C GLY A 180 8.59 14.17 1.59
N ARG A 181 9.36 14.44 2.65
CA ARG A 181 10.83 14.45 2.56
C ARG A 181 11.43 13.14 3.07
N PRO A 182 11.86 12.21 2.18
CA PRO A 182 12.62 11.06 2.62
C PRO A 182 13.92 11.54 3.28
N GLY A 183 14.10 11.19 4.54
CA GLY A 183 15.34 11.37 5.29
C GLY A 183 16.32 10.21 5.09
N ASP A 184 15.96 9.21 4.27
CA ASP A 184 16.83 8.12 3.87
C ASP A 184 18.14 8.70 3.28
N ASN A 185 19.24 8.62 4.03
CA ASN A 185 20.57 8.98 3.54
C ASN A 185 21.19 7.72 2.91
N VAL A 186 20.74 7.37 1.70
CA VAL A 186 21.47 6.37 0.90
C VAL A 186 22.68 7.04 0.29
N ALA A 187 23.85 6.37 0.33
CA ALA A 187 25.06 6.84 -0.33
C ALA A 187 24.78 7.08 -1.83
N GLY A 188 24.55 8.35 -2.19
CA GLY A 188 24.19 8.79 -3.54
C GLY A 188 22.98 9.75 -3.64
N GLY A 189 22.38 10.16 -2.52
CA GLY A 189 21.47 11.32 -2.45
C GLY A 189 19.97 11.00 -2.55
N SER A 190 19.13 12.03 -2.37
CA SER A 190 17.66 11.92 -2.31
C SER A 190 17.01 11.33 -3.57
N ALA A 191 17.59 11.56 -4.75
CA ALA A 191 17.06 11.01 -6.00
C ALA A 191 17.06 9.46 -6.02
N LEU A 192 18.04 8.82 -5.39
CA LEU A 192 18.11 7.35 -5.31
C LEU A 192 17.04 6.79 -4.37
N THR A 193 16.67 7.51 -3.32
CA THR A 193 15.68 7.04 -2.34
C THR A 193 14.26 7.17 -2.88
N HIS A 194 14.00 8.22 -3.69
CA HIS A 194 12.76 8.35 -4.46
C HIS A 194 12.56 7.12 -5.37
N TRP A 195 13.59 6.77 -6.15
CA TRP A 195 13.54 5.62 -7.06
C TRP A 195 13.36 4.30 -6.31
N GLN A 196 14.05 4.09 -5.17
CA GLN A 196 13.98 2.85 -4.41
C GLN A 196 12.59 2.64 -3.80
N ALA A 197 12.01 3.68 -3.20
CA ALA A 197 10.65 3.63 -2.67
C ALA A 197 9.64 3.32 -3.79
N ALA A 198 9.75 3.99 -4.94
CA ALA A 198 8.93 3.72 -6.11
C ALA A 198 9.10 2.28 -6.62
N CYS A 199 10.32 1.72 -6.61
CA CYS A 199 10.56 0.34 -7.03
C CYS A 199 9.99 -0.71 -6.08
N CYS A 200 9.99 -0.45 -4.77
CA CYS A 200 9.32 -1.33 -3.81
C CYS A 200 7.80 -1.34 -4.08
N VAL A 201 7.20 -0.17 -4.28
CA VAL A 201 5.78 -0.05 -4.60
C VAL A 201 5.45 -0.66 -5.96
N LYS A 202 6.33 -0.52 -6.95
CA LYS A 202 6.21 -1.20 -8.25
C LYS A 202 6.07 -2.71 -8.07
N ALA A 203 6.90 -3.33 -7.23
CA ALA A 203 6.85 -4.76 -6.98
C ALA A 203 5.51 -5.16 -6.34
N LEU A 204 5.05 -4.40 -5.34
CA LEU A 204 3.75 -4.60 -4.69
C LEU A 204 2.58 -4.45 -5.67
N ALA A 205 2.56 -3.37 -6.44
CA ALA A 205 1.51 -3.09 -7.41
C ALA A 205 1.47 -4.13 -8.53
N SER A 206 2.63 -4.55 -9.04
CA SER A 206 2.71 -5.60 -10.05
C SER A 206 2.20 -6.94 -9.53
N ARG A 207 2.38 -7.20 -8.22
CA ARG A 207 1.97 -8.44 -7.56
C ARG A 207 0.48 -8.47 -7.26
N PHE A 208 -0.01 -7.45 -6.56
CA PHE A 208 -1.39 -7.41 -6.06
C PHE A 208 -2.39 -6.78 -7.04
N ARG A 209 -1.93 -5.91 -7.94
CA ARG A 209 -2.73 -5.23 -8.99
C ARG A 209 -4.03 -4.66 -8.43
N ARG A 210 -5.17 -4.97 -9.07
CA ARG A 210 -6.52 -4.53 -8.71
C ARG A 210 -6.95 -4.83 -7.28
N ARG A 211 -6.23 -5.69 -6.55
CA ARG A 211 -6.50 -5.94 -5.13
C ARG A 211 -5.88 -4.89 -4.23
N LEU A 212 -4.84 -4.20 -4.68
CA LEU A 212 -4.11 -3.21 -3.92
C LEU A 212 -4.55 -1.81 -4.34
N THR A 213 -5.01 -1.05 -3.35
CA THR A 213 -5.10 0.40 -3.39
C THR A 213 -3.89 0.98 -2.67
N VAL A 214 -3.21 1.93 -3.30
CA VAL A 214 -2.09 2.68 -2.69
C VAL A 214 -2.53 4.13 -2.52
N GLY A 215 -2.64 4.60 -1.28
CA GLY A 215 -2.93 5.99 -0.95
C GLY A 215 -1.69 6.71 -0.42
N ALA A 216 -1.13 7.63 -1.20
CA ALA A 216 -0.02 8.48 -0.80
C ALA A 216 -0.56 9.86 -0.37
N ILE A 217 -0.71 10.05 0.94
CA ILE A 217 -1.24 11.27 1.55
C ILE A 217 -0.06 12.15 1.96
N ALA A 218 0.06 13.27 1.25
CA ALA A 218 1.03 14.32 1.52
C ALA A 218 0.46 15.30 2.55
N PHE A 219 1.02 15.34 3.75
CA PHE A 219 0.57 16.21 4.83
C PHE A 219 1.57 17.34 5.08
N GLY A 220 1.35 18.47 4.42
CA GLY A 220 2.28 19.59 4.46
C GLY A 220 1.67 20.88 3.87
N PRO A 221 2.38 22.00 3.99
CA PRO A 221 1.99 23.27 3.39
C PRO A 221 1.93 23.18 1.86
N PRO A 222 1.10 24.03 1.23
CA PRO A 222 1.07 24.14 -0.23
C PRO A 222 2.43 24.57 -0.77
N GLY A 223 2.90 23.92 -1.84
CA GLY A 223 4.18 24.21 -2.49
C GLY A 223 5.37 23.40 -1.95
N GLU A 224 5.17 22.52 -0.97
CA GLU A 224 6.19 21.54 -0.58
C GLU A 224 6.36 20.45 -1.66
N GLU A 225 7.58 19.94 -1.81
CA GLU A 225 7.93 18.95 -2.83
C GLU A 225 7.55 17.53 -2.36
N PHE A 226 6.46 16.99 -2.91
CA PHE A 226 5.97 15.64 -2.60
C PHE A 226 6.33 14.62 -3.69
N GLY A 227 7.45 14.82 -4.40
CA GLY A 227 7.81 14.04 -5.59
C GLY A 227 7.84 12.52 -5.34
N THR A 228 8.31 12.08 -4.17
CA THR A 228 8.31 10.65 -3.79
C THR A 228 6.89 10.09 -3.67
N LEU A 229 5.99 10.80 -3.01
CA LEU A 229 4.61 10.36 -2.82
C LEU A 229 3.83 10.34 -4.14
N GLN A 230 4.08 11.33 -5.02
CA GLN A 230 3.54 11.36 -6.37
C GLN A 230 4.02 10.15 -7.19
N ALA A 231 5.33 9.89 -7.18
CA ALA A 231 5.92 8.75 -7.88
C ALA A 231 5.37 7.40 -7.38
N ILE A 232 5.18 7.25 -6.06
CA ILE A 232 4.56 6.05 -5.46
C ILE A 232 3.15 5.83 -6.03
N ALA A 233 2.33 6.88 -6.09
CA ALA A 233 0.96 6.79 -6.61
C ALA A 233 0.96 6.50 -8.13
N GLU A 234 1.77 7.20 -8.91
CA GLU A 234 1.85 7.01 -10.37
C GLU A 234 2.33 5.61 -10.73
N VAL A 235 3.43 5.15 -10.14
CA VAL A 235 3.99 3.82 -10.38
C VAL A 235 3.00 2.73 -9.99
N SER A 236 2.23 2.92 -8.92
CA SER A 236 1.19 1.96 -8.54
C SER A 236 0.10 1.83 -9.62
N LYS A 237 -0.35 2.94 -10.22
CA LYS A 237 -1.31 2.95 -11.34
C LYS A 237 -0.76 2.25 -12.58
N GLU A 238 0.47 2.57 -12.97
CA GLU A 238 1.11 2.00 -14.16
C GLU A 238 1.23 0.47 -14.09
N HIS A 239 1.36 -0.07 -12.88
CA HIS A 239 1.54 -1.49 -12.63
C HIS A 239 0.23 -2.21 -12.24
N GLY A 240 -0.91 -1.55 -12.41
CA GLY A 240 -2.24 -2.16 -12.39
C GLY A 240 -2.92 -2.19 -11.02
N SER A 241 -2.40 -1.43 -10.05
CA SER A 241 -3.06 -1.12 -8.78
C SER A 241 -3.80 0.21 -8.86
N ASP A 242 -4.67 0.48 -7.89
CA ASP A 242 -5.32 1.79 -7.81
C ASP A 242 -4.49 2.74 -6.94
N GLY A 243 -3.83 3.71 -7.58
CA GLY A 243 -2.96 4.67 -6.92
C GLY A 243 -3.66 6.00 -6.67
N HIS A 244 -3.45 6.61 -5.51
CA HIS A 244 -4.03 7.92 -5.17
C HIS A 244 -2.96 8.79 -4.54
N PHE A 245 -2.63 9.90 -5.17
CA PHE A 245 -1.86 10.98 -4.53
C PHE A 245 -2.85 12.01 -4.01
N ILE A 246 -2.80 12.29 -2.71
CA ILE A 246 -3.71 13.23 -2.06
C ILE A 246 -2.87 14.26 -1.30
N ALA A 247 -2.86 15.50 -1.82
CA ALA A 247 -2.30 16.63 -1.08
C ALA A 247 -3.31 17.06 -0.01
N ALA A 248 -2.99 16.74 1.24
CA ALA A 248 -3.74 17.18 2.41
C ALA A 248 -3.05 18.43 2.98
N PRO A 249 -3.58 19.65 2.73
CA PRO A 249 -3.11 20.82 3.47
C PRO A 249 -3.23 20.57 4.98
N LEU A 250 -2.45 21.29 5.78
CA LEU A 250 -2.27 21.16 7.24
C LEU A 250 -3.56 21.39 8.07
N CYS A 251 -4.61 20.62 7.80
CA CYS A 251 -5.88 20.64 8.50
C CYS A 251 -6.49 19.23 8.57
N ALA A 252 -7.14 18.92 9.70
CA ALA A 252 -7.76 17.61 9.94
C ALA A 252 -8.84 17.27 8.89
N HIS A 253 -9.58 18.27 8.40
CA HIS A 253 -10.61 18.08 7.38
C HIS A 253 -10.07 17.50 6.07
N ALA A 254 -8.85 17.88 5.67
CA ALA A 254 -8.23 17.34 4.47
C ALA A 254 -7.84 15.87 4.64
N LEU A 255 -7.34 15.49 5.82
CA LEU A 255 -7.05 14.08 6.16
C LEU A 255 -8.34 13.24 6.17
N SER A 256 -9.41 13.74 6.80
CA SER A 256 -10.71 13.06 6.85
C SER A 256 -11.29 12.80 5.44
N LYS A 257 -11.19 13.79 4.54
CA LYS A 257 -11.54 13.60 3.12
C LYS A 257 -10.68 12.55 2.42
N ALA A 258 -9.37 12.55 2.67
CA ALA A 258 -8.45 11.56 2.10
C ALA A 258 -8.81 10.14 2.56
N PHE A 259 -9.09 9.96 3.85
CA PHE A 259 -9.51 8.68 4.43
C PHE A 259 -10.85 8.20 3.90
N THR A 260 -11.82 9.11 3.76
CA THR A 260 -13.13 8.77 3.17
C THR A 260 -12.97 8.30 1.73
N SER A 261 -12.15 8.99 0.93
CA SER A 261 -11.86 8.59 -0.46
C SER A 261 -11.24 7.20 -0.53
N LEU A 262 -10.19 6.94 0.26
CA LEU A 262 -9.50 5.64 0.26
C LEU A 262 -10.36 4.50 0.80
N SER A 263 -11.18 4.77 1.83
CA SER A 263 -12.12 3.79 2.39
C SER A 263 -13.22 3.39 1.39
N SER A 264 -13.71 4.36 0.60
CA SER A 264 -14.64 4.11 -0.50
C SER A 264 -14.00 3.22 -1.58
N THR A 265 -12.78 3.54 -2.00
CA THR A 265 -12.03 2.70 -2.95
C THR A 265 -11.79 1.28 -2.43
N LEU A 266 -11.44 1.14 -1.15
CA LEU A 266 -11.27 -0.18 -0.52
C LEU A 266 -12.59 -0.96 -0.50
N SER A 267 -13.71 -0.29 -0.21
CA SER A 267 -15.04 -0.89 -0.23
C SER A 267 -15.46 -1.35 -1.63
N ASN A 268 -15.14 -0.57 -2.67
CA ASN A 268 -15.36 -0.97 -4.06
C ASN A 268 -14.53 -2.21 -4.40
N THR A 269 -13.25 -2.21 -4.07
CA THR A 269 -12.34 -3.36 -4.28
C THR A 269 -12.85 -4.61 -3.55
N ARG A 270 -13.32 -4.45 -2.31
CA ARG A 270 -13.94 -5.53 -1.52
C ARG A 270 -15.18 -6.10 -2.21
N THR A 271 -16.02 -5.23 -2.75
CA THR A 271 -17.25 -5.62 -3.46
C THR A 271 -16.93 -6.36 -4.76
N GLU A 272 -15.95 -5.90 -5.54
CA GLU A 272 -15.49 -6.58 -6.75
C GLU A 272 -14.89 -7.97 -6.50
N LEU A 273 -14.28 -8.15 -5.32
CA LEU A 273 -13.71 -9.43 -4.89
C LEU A 273 -14.74 -10.37 -4.27
N THR A 274 -15.97 -9.91 -4.01
CA THR A 274 -17.05 -10.77 -3.49
C THR A 274 -17.92 -11.23 -4.66
N ASP A 275 -18.11 -12.54 -4.84
CA ASP A 275 -18.91 -13.05 -5.96
C ASP A 275 -20.41 -12.75 -5.76
N VAL A 276 -21.11 -12.34 -6.82
CA VAL A 276 -22.50 -11.86 -6.74
C VAL A 276 -23.50 -13.01 -6.50
N ASN A 277 -23.11 -14.24 -6.86
CA ASN A 277 -23.99 -15.42 -6.81
C ASN A 277 -23.74 -16.35 -5.61
N GLY A 278 -22.78 -16.02 -4.74
CA GLY A 278 -22.52 -16.76 -3.52
C GLY A 278 -21.48 -16.03 -2.69
N SER A 279 -21.60 -16.07 -1.37
CA SER A 279 -20.73 -15.37 -0.40
C SER A 279 -19.25 -15.82 -0.42
N ARG A 280 -18.79 -16.47 -1.49
CA ARG A 280 -17.41 -16.89 -1.72
C ARG A 280 -16.61 -15.76 -2.34
N GLN A 281 -15.45 -15.52 -1.76
CA GLN A 281 -14.52 -14.49 -2.17
C GLN A 281 -13.72 -14.97 -3.39
N ARG A 282 -13.57 -14.13 -4.43
CA ARG A 282 -12.79 -14.41 -5.63
C ARG A 282 -11.30 -14.36 -5.31
N THR A 283 -10.65 -15.51 -5.37
CA THR A 283 -9.19 -15.59 -5.20
C THR A 283 -8.46 -15.13 -6.47
N VAL A 284 -7.58 -14.13 -6.33
CA VAL A 284 -6.65 -13.74 -7.38
C VAL A 284 -5.31 -14.44 -7.14
N ARG A 285 -4.82 -15.17 -8.15
CA ARG A 285 -3.50 -15.82 -8.08
C ARG A 285 -2.39 -14.77 -8.01
N ASP A 286 -1.49 -14.98 -7.05
CA ASP A 286 -0.24 -14.25 -6.89
C ASP A 286 0.76 -14.72 -7.96
N VAL A 287 0.88 -13.93 -9.03
CA VAL A 287 1.81 -14.20 -10.12
C VAL A 287 2.38 -12.86 -10.58
N PRO A 288 3.70 -12.70 -10.73
CA PRO A 288 4.30 -11.49 -11.28
C PRO A 288 3.90 -11.32 -12.75
N ARG A 289 3.42 -10.12 -13.08
CA ARG A 289 2.87 -9.81 -14.41
C ARG A 289 3.48 -8.55 -15.01
N GLU A 290 3.33 -8.39 -16.32
CA GLU A 290 3.83 -7.22 -17.05
C GLU A 290 3.10 -5.91 -16.67
N PRO A 291 3.74 -4.74 -16.73
CA PRO A 291 3.09 -3.43 -16.59
C PRO A 291 2.02 -3.18 -17.67
N SER A 292 0.98 -2.40 -17.34
CA SER A 292 -0.15 -2.10 -18.25
C SER A 292 0.27 -1.32 -19.50
N GLY A 293 1.40 -0.60 -19.44
CA GLY A 293 1.97 0.21 -20.52
C GLY A 293 3.31 -0.31 -21.05
N ALA A 294 3.68 -1.56 -20.78
CA ALA A 294 4.95 -2.10 -21.27
C ALA A 294 5.01 -2.04 -22.79
N LEU A 295 5.99 -1.29 -23.32
CA LEU A 295 6.29 -1.25 -24.74
C LEU A 295 6.51 -2.68 -25.25
N ASP A 296 5.98 -2.96 -26.44
CA ASP A 296 6.21 -4.25 -27.06
C ASP A 296 7.65 -4.33 -27.54
N ASP A 297 8.33 -5.42 -27.15
CA ASP A 297 9.64 -5.70 -27.69
C ASP A 297 9.54 -5.91 -29.22
N GLU A 298 10.46 -5.30 -29.97
CA GLU A 298 10.60 -5.50 -31.41
C GLU A 298 11.53 -6.68 -31.74
N MET A 299 12.45 -6.99 -30.81
CA MET A 299 13.41 -8.08 -30.92
C MET A 299 13.38 -9.01 -29.72
N LEU A 300 13.83 -10.25 -29.93
CA LEU A 300 13.96 -11.24 -28.87
C LEU A 300 14.98 -10.76 -27.81
N THR A 301 14.54 -10.72 -26.55
CA THR A 301 15.39 -10.41 -25.40
C THR A 301 15.39 -11.57 -24.41
N GLU A 302 16.23 -11.51 -23.38
CA GLU A 302 16.32 -12.53 -22.32
C GLU A 302 15.02 -12.74 -21.53
N SER A 303 14.09 -11.79 -21.64
CA SER A 303 12.76 -11.84 -21.01
C SER A 303 11.77 -12.78 -21.72
N TRP A 304 12.21 -13.47 -22.77
CA TRP A 304 11.43 -14.45 -23.54
C TRP A 304 12.01 -15.86 -23.42
N PHE A 305 11.12 -16.86 -23.40
CA PHE A 305 11.47 -18.26 -23.65
C PHE A 305 11.40 -18.51 -25.14
N LEU A 306 12.51 -18.97 -25.74
CA LEU A 306 12.57 -19.37 -27.14
C LEU A 306 12.39 -20.88 -27.25
N TYR A 307 11.39 -21.32 -28.01
CA TYR A 307 11.19 -22.72 -28.33
C TYR A 307 11.93 -23.05 -29.62
N VAL A 308 12.89 -23.97 -29.51
CA VAL A 308 13.79 -24.37 -30.61
C VAL A 308 13.45 -25.74 -31.19
N ARG A 309 12.38 -26.39 -30.69
CA ARG A 309 11.90 -27.68 -31.20
C ARG A 309 11.07 -27.49 -32.47
N PRO A 310 10.92 -28.53 -33.31
CA PRO A 310 9.98 -28.50 -34.42
C PRO A 310 8.59 -28.18 -33.88
N ILE A 311 7.98 -27.10 -34.37
CA ILE A 311 6.67 -26.64 -33.94
C ILE A 311 5.70 -26.87 -35.10
N THR A 312 4.55 -27.44 -34.78
CA THR A 312 3.43 -27.59 -35.71
C THR A 312 2.35 -26.60 -35.30
N ILE A 313 1.84 -25.82 -36.25
CA ILE A 313 0.69 -24.96 -36.01
C ILE A 313 -0.55 -25.74 -36.45
N THR A 314 -1.49 -25.91 -35.53
CA THR A 314 -2.77 -26.55 -35.81
C THR A 314 -3.87 -25.49 -35.76
N ARG A 315 -4.66 -25.38 -36.82
CA ARG A 315 -5.77 -24.42 -36.97
C ARG A 315 -7.07 -25.17 -37.19
N TRP A 316 -8.17 -24.63 -36.66
CA TRP A 316 -9.51 -25.14 -36.95
C TRP A 316 -10.06 -24.46 -38.19
N GLY A 317 -10.27 -25.23 -39.26
CA GLY A 317 -10.83 -24.80 -40.53
C GLY A 317 -12.21 -25.41 -40.79
N PRO A 318 -12.82 -25.12 -41.96
CA PRO A 318 -14.13 -25.64 -42.35
C PRO A 318 -14.20 -27.18 -42.42
N GLN A 319 -13.06 -27.84 -42.61
CA GLN A 319 -12.94 -29.29 -42.75
C GLN A 319 -12.37 -29.97 -41.49
N GLY A 320 -12.18 -29.22 -40.40
CA GLY A 320 -11.64 -29.73 -39.14
C GLY A 320 -10.26 -29.16 -38.80
N TRP A 321 -9.46 -29.92 -38.05
CA TRP A 321 -8.12 -29.51 -37.65
C TRP A 321 -7.11 -29.70 -38.80
N GLU A 322 -6.52 -28.60 -39.25
CA GLU A 322 -5.45 -28.58 -40.24
C GLU A 322 -4.13 -28.28 -39.52
N SER A 323 -3.08 -29.06 -39.80
CA SER A 323 -1.77 -28.89 -39.17
C SER A 323 -0.70 -28.62 -40.21
N GLU A 324 0.07 -27.55 -40.01
CA GLU A 324 1.20 -27.18 -40.86
C GLU A 324 2.50 -27.10 -40.04
N PRO A 325 3.60 -27.70 -40.50
CA PRO A 325 4.90 -27.50 -39.85
C PRO A 325 5.34 -26.05 -40.02
N LEU A 326 5.83 -25.44 -38.94
CA LEU A 326 6.33 -24.08 -38.97
C LEU A 326 7.76 -24.07 -39.51
N GLU A 327 7.92 -24.03 -40.83
CA GLU A 327 9.25 -24.01 -41.46
C GLU A 327 9.97 -22.67 -41.23
N ARG A 328 11.24 -22.74 -40.80
CA ARG A 328 12.20 -21.63 -40.61
C ARG A 328 11.84 -20.54 -39.59
N LYS A 329 10.72 -20.64 -38.89
CA LYS A 329 10.33 -19.68 -37.83
C LYS A 329 10.39 -20.34 -36.47
N ARG A 330 10.94 -19.62 -35.49
CA ARG A 330 10.93 -20.03 -34.08
C ARG A 330 9.75 -19.36 -33.40
N VAL A 331 9.36 -19.85 -32.22
CA VAL A 331 8.33 -19.17 -31.41
C VAL A 331 8.90 -18.79 -30.07
N ALA A 332 8.50 -17.62 -29.60
CA ALA A 332 8.88 -17.10 -28.31
C ALA A 332 7.64 -16.82 -27.47
N MET A 333 7.73 -17.17 -26.19
CA MET A 333 6.72 -16.86 -25.19
C MET A 333 7.35 -16.02 -24.10
N LYS A 334 6.70 -14.93 -23.71
CA LYS A 334 7.22 -14.07 -22.66
C LYS A 334 7.27 -14.83 -21.33
N LYS A 335 8.35 -14.62 -20.57
CA LYS A 335 8.53 -15.20 -19.23
C LYS A 335 7.52 -14.63 -18.23
N GLN A 336 7.19 -13.34 -18.35
CA GLN A 336 6.19 -12.68 -17.51
C GLN A 336 4.77 -12.90 -18.03
N VAL A 337 3.81 -12.94 -17.11
CA VAL A 337 2.39 -13.11 -17.43
C VAL A 337 1.79 -11.77 -17.84
N PHE A 338 1.09 -11.76 -18.98
CA PHE A 338 0.42 -10.59 -19.51
C PHE A 338 -0.98 -10.40 -18.87
N GLY A 339 -1.75 -11.49 -18.74
CA GLY A 339 -3.11 -11.48 -18.19
C GLY A 339 -3.44 -12.73 -17.41
N VAL A 340 -4.48 -12.70 -16.58
CA VAL A 340 -4.95 -13.88 -15.83
C VAL A 340 -6.46 -13.97 -15.97
N GLY A 341 -6.93 -15.08 -16.56
CA GLY A 341 -8.33 -15.46 -16.52
C GLY A 341 -8.63 -16.30 -15.27
N ALA A 342 -9.90 -16.63 -15.04
CA ALA A 342 -10.34 -17.42 -13.89
C ALA A 342 -9.59 -18.77 -13.76
N GLU A 343 -9.17 -19.37 -14.88
CA GLU A 343 -8.51 -20.68 -14.90
C GLU A 343 -7.08 -20.68 -15.49
N ARG A 344 -6.70 -19.64 -16.26
CA ARG A 344 -5.53 -19.68 -17.16
C ARG A 344 -4.65 -18.44 -17.05
N LEU A 345 -3.34 -18.64 -17.21
CA LEU A 345 -2.36 -17.55 -17.28
C LEU A 345 -2.12 -17.21 -18.74
N VAL A 346 -2.25 -15.94 -19.09
CA VAL A 346 -2.06 -15.45 -20.45
C VAL A 346 -0.66 -14.86 -20.57
N ARG A 347 0.14 -15.32 -21.51
CA ARG A 347 1.48 -14.79 -21.82
C ARG A 347 1.53 -14.27 -23.24
N LYS A 348 2.33 -13.23 -23.51
CA LYS A 348 2.59 -12.81 -24.89
C LYS A 348 3.30 -13.93 -25.65
N PHE A 349 2.88 -14.17 -26.87
CA PHE A 349 3.43 -15.18 -27.76
C PHE A 349 3.71 -14.55 -29.13
N ARG A 350 4.90 -14.80 -29.70
CA ARG A 350 5.32 -14.19 -30.96
C ARG A 350 6.09 -15.20 -31.81
N LEU A 351 5.97 -15.09 -33.12
CA LEU A 351 6.88 -15.76 -34.06
C LEU A 351 8.17 -14.94 -34.15
N VAL A 352 9.29 -15.63 -34.31
CA VAL A 352 10.63 -15.04 -34.35
C VAL A 352 11.32 -15.50 -35.64
N SER A 353 11.91 -14.55 -36.36
CA SER A 353 12.74 -14.85 -37.53
C SER A 353 14.07 -15.51 -37.12
N GLU A 354 14.83 -16.00 -38.09
CA GLU A 354 16.17 -16.56 -37.83
C GLU A 354 17.13 -15.55 -37.19
N HIS A 355 16.91 -14.25 -37.43
CA HIS A 355 17.71 -13.14 -36.89
C HIS A 355 17.20 -12.59 -35.56
N GLY A 356 16.20 -13.23 -34.93
CA GLY A 356 15.70 -12.81 -33.61
C GLY A 356 14.67 -11.68 -33.63
N ALA A 357 14.27 -11.18 -34.80
CA ALA A 357 13.22 -10.17 -34.92
C ALA A 357 11.82 -10.81 -34.79
N PHE A 358 10.88 -10.14 -34.12
CA PHE A 358 9.51 -10.63 -34.06
C PHE A 358 8.79 -10.41 -35.40
N VAL A 359 8.13 -11.45 -35.90
CA VAL A 359 7.43 -11.43 -37.19
C VAL A 359 5.98 -11.86 -37.03
N GLY A 360 5.11 -11.37 -37.91
CA GLY A 360 3.69 -11.75 -37.92
C GLY A 360 2.87 -11.14 -36.76
N PRO A 361 1.64 -11.63 -36.56
CA PRO A 361 0.70 -11.04 -35.62
C PRO A 361 1.14 -11.21 -34.16
N LYS A 362 0.67 -10.31 -33.30
CA LYS A 362 0.79 -10.44 -31.84
C LYS A 362 -0.19 -11.52 -31.37
N LEU A 363 0.32 -12.56 -30.73
CA LEU A 363 -0.48 -13.69 -30.25
C LEU A 363 -0.36 -13.77 -28.73
N VAL A 364 -1.25 -14.56 -28.12
CA VAL A 364 -1.21 -14.85 -26.69
C VAL A 364 -1.30 -16.36 -26.46
N ALA A 365 -0.47 -16.87 -25.55
CA ALA A 365 -0.55 -18.23 -25.05
C ALA A 365 -1.40 -18.22 -23.77
N LYS A 366 -2.31 -19.17 -23.61
CA LYS A 366 -3.18 -19.33 -22.43
C LYS A 366 -2.90 -20.63 -21.72
#